data_AF-A0A932N9E0-F1
#
_entry.id   AF-A0A932N9E0-F1
#
_cell.length_a   1.000
_cell.length_b   1.000
_cell.length_c   1.000
_cell.angle_alpha   90.00
_cell.angle_beta   90.00
_cell.angle_gamma   90.00
#
_symmetry.space_group_name_H-M   'P 1'
#
loop_
_entity.id
_entity.type
_entity.pdbx_description
1 polymer ?
#
loop_
_entity_poly.entity_id
_entity_poly.type
_entity_poly.pdbx_seq_one_letter_code
_entity_poly.pdbx_strand_id
1 'polypeptide(L)'
;MKTSTKRKRKNTEPRWVMSEAGEAVAVLLDINEFRDMQKRLGEIATREEESAPDALALLEKGEADIKAGRLTHHADVVKAVRKRRNG
;
A
#
# COMPACT_ATOMS: atom_id res chain seq x y z
N MET A 1 2.49 -49.28 -12.66
CA MET A 1 2.49 -48.02 -11.89
C MET A 1 2.84 -46.85 -12.80
N LYS A 2 1.91 -45.92 -13.04
CA LYS A 2 2.15 -44.46 -13.18
C LYS A 2 0.80 -43.75 -12.98
N THR A 3 0.44 -43.50 -11.72
CA THR A 3 -0.75 -42.70 -11.37
C THR A 3 -0.43 -41.23 -11.64
N SER A 4 -0.90 -40.72 -12.79
CA SER A 4 -0.78 -39.31 -13.13
C SER A 4 -1.86 -38.51 -12.39
N THR A 5 -1.50 -37.97 -11.24
CA THR A 5 -2.38 -37.13 -10.41
C THR A 5 -2.61 -35.79 -11.12
N LYS A 6 -3.74 -35.67 -11.84
CA LYS A 6 -4.23 -34.38 -12.32
C LYS A 6 -4.49 -33.47 -11.12
N ARG A 7 -3.54 -32.58 -10.81
CA ARG A 7 -3.73 -31.45 -9.89
C ARG A 7 -4.88 -30.60 -10.46
N LYS A 8 -6.07 -30.68 -9.86
CA LYS A 8 -7.17 -29.74 -10.14
C LYS A 8 -6.62 -28.34 -9.85
N ARG A 9 -6.38 -27.55 -10.90
CA ARG A 9 -6.22 -26.10 -10.75
C ARG A 9 -7.52 -25.62 -10.11
N LYS A 10 -7.45 -25.08 -8.89
CA LYS A 10 -8.60 -24.44 -8.25
C LYS A 10 -9.10 -23.40 -9.24
N ASN A 11 -10.36 -23.57 -9.63
CA ASN A 11 -11.07 -22.68 -10.52
C ASN A 11 -11.19 -21.34 -9.78
N THR A 12 -10.25 -20.43 -10.02
CA THR A 12 -10.43 -19.02 -9.66
C THR A 12 -11.52 -18.52 -10.61
N GLU A 13 -12.66 -18.13 -10.05
CA GLU A 13 -13.84 -17.67 -10.78
C GLU A 13 -13.50 -16.60 -11.84
N PRO A 14 -14.33 -16.46 -12.90
CA PRO A 14 -13.98 -15.61 -14.04
C PRO A 14 -13.85 -14.15 -13.61
N ARG A 15 -12.61 -13.63 -13.59
CA ARG A 15 -12.36 -12.19 -13.61
C ARG A 15 -12.86 -11.65 -14.92
N TRP A 16 -13.90 -10.81 -14.88
CA TRP A 16 -14.42 -10.17 -16.07
C TRP A 16 -13.46 -9.05 -16.45
N VAL A 17 -12.63 -9.32 -17.46
CA VAL A 17 -11.72 -8.34 -18.05
C VAL A 17 -12.45 -7.66 -19.19
N MET A 18 -12.60 -6.34 -19.10
CA MET A 18 -13.08 -5.52 -20.19
C MET A 18 -11.89 -5.15 -21.07
N SER A 19 -12.02 -5.35 -22.37
CA SER A 19 -10.98 -5.04 -23.35
C SER A 19 -11.45 -4.02 -24.37
N GLU A 20 -10.56 -3.08 -24.71
CA GLU A 20 -10.74 -2.10 -25.78
C GLU A 20 -9.58 -2.27 -26.76
N ALA A 21 -9.85 -2.35 -28.07
CA ALA A 21 -8.85 -2.61 -29.10
C ALA A 21 -7.96 -3.87 -28.87
N GLY A 22 -8.46 -4.84 -28.10
CA GLY A 22 -7.71 -6.06 -27.74
C GLY A 22 -6.79 -5.90 -26.52
N GLU A 23 -6.73 -4.71 -25.92
CA GLU A 23 -6.02 -4.45 -24.67
C GLU A 23 -6.98 -4.50 -23.48
N ALA A 24 -6.56 -5.13 -22.39
CA ALA A 24 -7.32 -5.15 -21.15
C ALA A 24 -7.29 -3.76 -20.49
N VAL A 25 -8.44 -3.11 -20.39
CA VAL A 25 -8.57 -1.73 -19.86
C VAL A 25 -9.20 -1.68 -18.47
N ALA A 26 -10.02 -2.68 -18.11
CA ALA A 26 -10.64 -2.73 -16.79
C ALA A 26 -10.90 -4.17 -16.34
N VAL A 27 -11.05 -4.35 -15.03
CA VAL A 27 -11.44 -5.63 -14.42
C VAL A 27 -12.61 -5.37 -13.47
N LEU A 28 -13.69 -6.12 -13.64
CA LEU A 28 -14.78 -6.13 -12.66
C LEU A 28 -14.43 -7.15 -11.57
N LEU A 29 -14.43 -6.67 -10.33
CA LEU A 29 -14.19 -7.46 -9.14
C LEU A 29 -15.44 -7.40 -8.27
N ASP A 30 -15.71 -8.49 -7.53
CA ASP A 30 -16.66 -8.41 -6.43
C ASP A 30 -16.18 -7.39 -5.39
N ILE A 31 -17.12 -6.68 -4.76
CA ILE A 31 -16.77 -5.63 -3.78
C ILE A 31 -15.99 -6.19 -2.59
N ASN A 32 -16.21 -7.45 -2.21
CA ASN A 32 -15.47 -8.11 -1.15
C ASN A 32 -14.07 -8.52 -1.64
N GLU A 33 -13.92 -9.00 -2.88
CA GLU A 33 -12.60 -9.28 -3.46
C GLU A 33 -11.75 -8.00 -3.54
N PHE A 34 -12.36 -6.88 -3.93
CA PHE A 34 -11.68 -5.59 -3.97
C PHE A 34 -11.21 -5.15 -2.58
N ARG A 35 -12.09 -5.25 -1.56
CA ARG A 35 -11.74 -4.91 -0.17
C ARG A 35 -10.65 -5.82 0.40
N ASP A 36 -10.72 -7.11 0.15
CA ASP A 36 -9.70 -8.07 0.57
C ASP A 36 -8.35 -7.78 -0.10
N MET A 37 -8.36 -7.42 -1.39
CA MET A 37 -7.17 -7.01 -2.11
C MET A 37 -6.58 -5.72 -1.52
N GLN A 38 -7.40 -4.71 -1.24
CA GLN A 38 -6.95 -3.48 -0.57
C GLN A 38 -6.35 -3.75 0.80
N LYS A 39 -6.99 -4.61 1.61
CA LYS A 39 -6.49 -4.99 2.93
C LYS A 39 -5.13 -5.66 2.84
N ARG A 40 -4.96 -6.62 1.92
CA ARG A 40 -3.67 -7.31 1.69
C ARG A 40 -2.60 -6.34 1.20
N LEU A 41 -2.93 -5.41 0.32
CA LEU A 41 -2.00 -4.37 -0.13
C LEU A 41 -1.61 -3.43 1.01
N GLY A 42 -2.54 -3.07 1.89
CA GLY A 42 -2.25 -2.30 3.10
C GLY A 42 -1.31 -3.05 4.05
N GLU A 43 -1.58 -4.33 4.31
CA GLU A 43 -0.71 -5.19 5.12
C GLU A 43 0.70 -5.35 4.52
N ILE A 44 0.81 -5.43 3.19
CA ILE A 44 2.11 -5.45 2.49
C ILE A 44 2.82 -4.10 2.65
N ALA A 45 2.13 -2.98 2.48
CA ALA A 45 2.71 -1.64 2.62
C ALA A 45 3.20 -1.41 4.06
N THR A 46 2.40 -1.75 5.06
CA THR A 46 2.81 -1.67 6.48
C THR A 46 4.02 -2.57 6.76
N ARG A 47 4.05 -3.79 6.19
CA ARG A 47 5.20 -4.69 6.34
C ARG A 47 6.45 -4.18 5.63
N GLU A 48 6.29 -3.50 4.49
CA GLU A 48 7.40 -2.84 3.78
C GLU A 48 7.96 -1.69 4.62
N GLU A 49 7.10 -0.86 5.21
CA GLU A 49 7.49 0.20 6.15
C GLU A 49 8.19 -0.35 7.40
N GLU A 50 7.70 -1.45 7.98
CA GLU A 50 8.36 -2.14 9.10
C GLU A 50 9.69 -2.80 8.71
N SER A 51 9.88 -3.14 7.44
CA SER A 51 11.11 -3.78 6.95
C SER A 51 12.16 -2.78 6.45
N ALA A 52 11.78 -1.50 6.28
CA ALA A 52 12.66 -0.44 5.85
C ALA A 52 13.39 0.16 7.08
N PRO A 53 14.71 -0.05 7.24
CA PRO A 53 15.46 0.43 8.40
C PRO A 53 15.40 1.95 8.55
N ASP A 54 15.30 2.68 7.44
CA ASP A 54 15.17 4.14 7.43
C ASP A 54 13.80 4.61 7.95
N ALA A 55 12.73 3.87 7.64
CA ALA A 55 11.37 4.17 8.10
C ALA A 55 11.23 3.90 9.60
N LEU A 56 11.79 2.78 10.09
CA LEU A 56 11.90 2.48 11.52
C LEU A 56 12.66 3.58 12.28
N ALA A 57 13.82 4.01 11.79
CA ALA A 57 14.60 5.07 12.42
C ALA A 57 13.85 6.42 12.45
N LEU A 58 13.08 6.73 11.39
CA LEU A 58 12.22 7.91 11.33
C LEU A 58 11.07 7.83 12.34
N LEU A 59 10.44 6.66 12.50
CA LEU A 59 9.37 6.43 13.47
C LEU A 59 9.89 6.55 14.91
N GLU A 60 10.99 5.88 15.25
CA GLU A 60 11.62 5.96 16.58
C GLU A 60 12.00 7.41 16.93
N LYS A 61 12.56 8.14 15.96
CA LYS A 61 12.86 9.57 16.13
C LYS A 61 11.60 10.40 16.34
N GLY A 62 10.55 10.15 15.56
CA GLY A 62 9.26 10.81 15.70
C GLY A 62 8.65 10.60 17.08
N GLU A 63 8.67 9.36 17.60
CA GLU A 63 8.23 9.04 18.95
C GLU A 63 9.07 9.75 20.02
N ALA A 64 10.38 9.78 19.86
CA ALA A 64 11.28 10.50 20.76
C ALA A 64 11.02 12.01 20.76
N ASP A 65 10.72 12.60 19.60
CA ASP A 65 10.38 14.03 19.46
C ASP A 65 9.01 14.35 20.07
N ILE A 66 8.01 13.48 19.90
CA ILE A 66 6.69 13.60 20.56
C ILE A 66 6.86 13.55 22.08
N LYS A 67 7.58 12.55 22.60
CA LYS A 67 7.81 12.36 24.03
C LYS A 67 8.59 13.52 24.65
N ALA A 68 9.52 14.11 23.90
CA ALA A 68 10.28 15.28 24.33
C ALA A 68 9.54 16.61 24.10
N GLY A 69 8.32 16.60 23.53
CA GLY A 69 7.56 17.80 23.21
C GLY A 69 8.17 18.67 22.11
N ARG A 70 9.07 18.12 21.29
CA ARG A 70 9.71 18.81 20.14
C ARG A 70 8.78 18.84 18.93
N LEU A 71 7.54 19.26 19.14
CA LEU A 71 6.52 19.34 18.11
C LEU A 71 6.44 20.75 17.55
N THR A 72 6.44 20.87 16.23
CA THR A 72 6.20 22.15 15.55
C THR A 72 4.73 22.24 15.18
N HIS A 73 4.10 23.38 15.46
CA HIS A 73 2.72 23.57 15.08
C HIS A 73 2.58 23.58 13.54
N HIS A 74 1.52 22.96 13.02
CA HIS A 74 1.35 22.79 11.57
C HIS A 74 1.38 24.13 10.82
N ALA A 75 0.79 25.19 11.39
CA ALA A 75 0.79 26.53 10.79
C ALA A 75 2.21 27.09 10.59
N ASP A 76 3.14 26.79 11.50
CA ASP A 76 4.53 27.26 11.43
C ASP A 76 5.33 26.48 10.37
N VAL A 77 5.05 25.18 10.22
CA VAL A 77 5.60 24.36 9.14
C VAL A 77 5.15 24.90 7.77
N VAL A 78 3.85 25.18 7.60
CA VAL A 78 3.30 25.71 6.34
C VAL A 78 3.91 27.07 6.01
N LYS A 79 4.08 27.95 7.00
CA LYS A 79 4.72 29.26 6.82
C LYS A 79 6.19 29.13 6.41
N ALA A 80 6.94 28.23 7.06
CA ALA A 80 8.34 27.97 6.73
C ALA A 80 8.52 27.41 5.32
N VAL A 81 7.66 26.46 4.91
CA VAL A 81 7.67 25.89 3.56
C VAL A 81 7.34 26.94 2.51
N ARG A 82 6.30 27.76 2.73
CA ARG A 82 5.95 28.87 1.83
C ARG A 82 7.09 29.89 1.70
N LYS A 83 7.78 30.21 2.81
CA LYS A 83 8.93 31.11 2.80
C LYS A 83 10.10 30.56 2.00
N ARG A 84 10.38 29.25 2.07
CA ARG A 84 11.44 28.59 1.28
C ARG A 84 11.11 28.49 -0.21
N ARG A 85 9.83 28.39 -0.57
CA ARG A 85 9.40 28.29 -1.97
C ARG A 85 9.43 29.63 -2.71
N ASN A 86 9.31 30.74 -1.98
CA ASN A 86 9.22 32.08 -2.54
C ASN A 86 10.51 32.91 -2.34
N GLY A 87 11.58 32.28 -1.84
CA GLY A 87 12.88 32.91 -1.55
C GLY A 87 13.98 32.43 -2.49
#